data_AF-A0A9K3L930-F1
#
_entry.id   AF-A0A9K3L930-F1
#
_cell.length_a   1.000
_cell.length_b   1.000
_cell.length_c   1.000
_cell.angle_alpha   90.00
_cell.angle_beta   90.00
_cell.angle_gamma   90.00
#
_symmetry.space_group_name_H-M   'P 1'
#
loop_
_entity.id
_entity.type
_entity.pdbx_description
1 polymer ?
#
loop_
_entity_poly.entity_id
_entity_poly.type
_entity_poly.pdbx_seq_one_letter_code
_entity_poly.pdbx_strand_id
1 'polypeptide(L)'
;MSSNPTSLPPSPSRRSNKKQRKDTYNVEKETNKTSESMNDEVGREQALQEQLMEHDNGRLVLHALSFLDVVTLLRKQVVSKHFKDLCTKAITAKCGKNGPKPLTNAELKKAVRMFCSILYDGVYSCFIDDMEYIASEYGFPIDSWNVSQVTDMTEVFGALDCFDEYIGSWDTSNVTSMNSMFSDASFFNQDIGQWDVSNVRNMHGMFDGAEYFNQYIGGWDVSQVTDMSEMFHGADEFNQDIGRWDVSKVDDMSGMFNHALSFLGTHPMLPT
;
A
#
# COMPACT_ATOMS: atom_id res chain seq x y z
N MET A 1 -55.61 -32.38 -49.83
CA MET A 1 -55.69 -31.05 -49.19
C MET A 1 -54.41 -30.87 -48.40
N SER A 2 -53.38 -30.33 -49.06
CA SER A 2 -52.89 -28.94 -48.93
C SER A 2 -52.23 -28.67 -47.58
N SER A 3 -50.91 -28.84 -47.57
CA SER A 3 -49.96 -28.32 -46.60
C SER A 3 -49.87 -26.80 -46.69
N ASN A 4 -49.83 -26.11 -45.54
CA ASN A 4 -49.22 -24.78 -45.43
C ASN A 4 -48.61 -24.60 -44.03
N PRO A 5 -47.37 -24.10 -43.89
CA PRO A 5 -46.67 -23.95 -42.62
C PRO A 5 -46.74 -22.52 -42.05
N THR A 6 -46.82 -22.41 -40.72
CA THR A 6 -46.76 -21.13 -40.00
C THR A 6 -45.30 -20.69 -39.83
N SER A 7 -45.01 -19.45 -40.22
CA SER A 7 -43.69 -18.79 -40.26
C SER A 7 -43.15 -18.40 -38.87
N LEU A 8 -41.86 -18.65 -38.63
CA LEU A 8 -41.03 -18.05 -37.57
C LEU A 8 -40.74 -16.54 -37.83
N PRO A 9 -40.52 -15.72 -36.79
CA PRO A 9 -40.15 -14.31 -36.95
C PRO A 9 -38.69 -14.16 -37.46
N PRO A 10 -38.34 -13.03 -38.09
CA PRO A 10 -37.03 -12.85 -38.69
C PRO A 10 -35.94 -12.68 -37.62
N SER A 11 -34.80 -13.35 -37.83
CA SER A 11 -33.58 -13.20 -37.04
C SER A 11 -33.05 -11.76 -37.11
N PRO A 12 -32.39 -11.25 -36.04
CA PRO A 12 -31.85 -9.90 -36.03
C PRO A 12 -30.78 -9.76 -37.14
N SER A 13 -30.87 -8.65 -37.86
CA SER A 13 -30.09 -8.43 -39.08
C SER A 13 -28.58 -8.47 -38.81
N ARG A 14 -27.83 -9.18 -39.66
CA ARG A 14 -26.35 -9.21 -39.72
C ARG A 14 -25.67 -7.82 -39.85
N ARG A 15 -26.44 -6.73 -39.95
CA ARG A 15 -25.95 -5.36 -40.12
C ARG A 15 -25.61 -4.66 -38.79
N SER A 16 -26.23 -5.02 -37.65
CA SER A 16 -25.90 -4.42 -36.34
C SER A 16 -24.56 -4.92 -35.78
N ASN A 17 -24.28 -6.23 -35.90
CA ASN A 17 -23.05 -6.84 -35.38
C ASN A 17 -21.77 -6.39 -36.08
N LYS A 18 -21.83 -5.95 -37.35
CA LYS A 18 -20.66 -5.42 -38.07
C LYS A 18 -20.31 -3.97 -37.67
N LYS A 19 -21.29 -3.20 -37.19
CA LYS A 19 -21.07 -1.82 -36.72
C LYS A 19 -20.49 -1.85 -35.30
N GLN A 20 -21.11 -2.60 -34.38
CA GLN A 20 -20.58 -2.83 -33.04
C GLN A 20 -19.15 -3.40 -33.05
N ARG A 21 -18.85 -4.41 -33.88
CA ARG A 21 -17.47 -4.95 -33.96
C ARG A 21 -16.45 -3.97 -34.53
N LYS A 22 -16.84 -3.03 -35.38
CA LYS A 22 -15.95 -1.97 -35.88
C LYS A 22 -15.70 -0.90 -34.82
N ASP A 23 -16.74 -0.58 -34.05
CA ASP A 23 -16.66 0.40 -32.97
C ASP A 23 -15.81 -0.15 -31.82
N THR A 24 -15.98 -1.42 -31.42
CA THR A 24 -15.13 -2.10 -30.42
C THR A 24 -13.67 -2.20 -30.87
N TYR A 25 -13.41 -2.58 -32.13
CA TYR A 25 -12.05 -2.66 -32.67
C TYR A 25 -11.36 -1.29 -32.75
N ASN A 26 -12.09 -0.21 -33.02
CA ASN A 26 -11.52 1.14 -33.03
C ASN A 26 -11.22 1.64 -31.61
N VAL A 27 -12.08 1.33 -30.62
CA VAL A 27 -11.85 1.66 -29.21
C VAL A 27 -10.66 0.89 -28.62
N GLU A 28 -10.53 -0.40 -28.92
CA GLU A 28 -9.36 -1.21 -28.53
C GLU A 28 -8.06 -0.68 -29.16
N LYS A 29 -8.14 -0.19 -30.41
CA LYS A 29 -6.97 0.37 -31.10
C LYS A 29 -6.60 1.75 -30.56
N GLU A 30 -7.56 2.57 -30.15
CA GLU A 30 -7.32 3.87 -29.51
C GLU A 30 -6.81 3.71 -28.06
N THR A 31 -7.35 2.76 -27.30
CA THR A 31 -6.88 2.45 -25.93
C THR A 31 -5.47 1.86 -25.94
N ASN A 32 -5.17 0.93 -26.84
CA ASN A 32 -3.81 0.42 -27.00
C ASN A 32 -2.83 1.52 -27.44
N LYS A 33 -3.24 2.40 -28.36
CA LYS A 33 -2.41 3.52 -28.81
C LYS A 33 -2.19 4.58 -27.71
N THR A 34 -3.17 4.78 -26.84
CA THR A 34 -3.04 5.65 -25.66
C THR A 34 -2.13 4.99 -24.61
N SER A 35 -2.21 3.67 -24.41
CA SER A 35 -1.32 2.94 -23.50
C SER A 35 0.13 2.88 -23.98
N GLU A 36 0.36 2.68 -25.29
CA GLU A 36 1.68 2.76 -25.91
C GLU A 36 2.24 4.19 -25.85
N SER A 37 1.39 5.21 -26.09
CA SER A 37 1.76 6.62 -25.95
C SER A 37 2.15 6.99 -24.52
N MET A 38 1.41 6.52 -23.52
CA MET A 38 1.71 6.75 -22.10
C MET A 38 2.97 6.01 -21.67
N ASN A 39 3.18 4.77 -22.14
CA ASN A 39 4.40 4.02 -21.87
C ASN A 39 5.63 4.66 -22.52
N ASP A 40 5.48 5.21 -23.73
CA ASP A 40 6.53 5.97 -24.41
C ASP A 40 6.84 7.31 -23.74
N GLU A 41 5.83 7.97 -23.14
CA GLU A 41 5.99 9.21 -22.39
C GLU A 41 6.67 8.95 -21.04
N VAL A 42 6.24 7.92 -20.31
CA VAL A 42 6.90 7.44 -19.08
C VAL A 42 8.35 7.03 -19.36
N GLY A 43 8.61 6.31 -20.45
CA GLY A 43 9.96 5.91 -20.85
C GLY A 43 10.84 7.10 -21.23
N ARG A 44 10.28 8.13 -21.87
CA ARG A 44 11.01 9.38 -22.18
C ARG A 44 11.29 10.20 -20.93
N GLU A 45 10.33 10.31 -20.00
CA GLU A 45 10.54 10.97 -18.72
C GLU A 45 11.61 10.24 -17.89
N GLN A 46 11.60 8.91 -17.84
CA GLN A 46 12.63 8.12 -17.18
C GLN A 46 14.02 8.33 -17.81
N ALA A 47 14.12 8.33 -19.14
CA ALA A 47 15.40 8.56 -19.82
C ALA A 47 15.94 9.99 -19.63
N LEU A 48 15.08 11.00 -19.61
CA LEU A 48 15.45 12.39 -19.28
C LEU A 48 15.91 12.52 -17.83
N GLN A 49 15.26 11.81 -16.91
CA GLN A 49 15.67 11.76 -15.50
C GLN A 49 17.02 11.05 -15.32
N GLU A 50 17.27 9.94 -16.01
CA GLU A 50 18.57 9.26 -15.97
C GLU A 50 19.68 10.14 -16.55
N GLN A 51 19.45 10.82 -17.67
CA GLN A 51 20.42 11.73 -18.28
C GLN A 51 20.73 12.98 -17.42
N LEU A 52 19.75 13.48 -16.66
CA LEU A 52 19.98 14.58 -15.71
C LEU A 52 20.84 14.15 -14.50
N MET A 53 20.94 12.84 -14.25
CA MET A 53 21.50 12.27 -13.02
C MET A 53 22.84 11.53 -13.21
N GLU A 54 23.30 11.33 -14.46
CA GLU A 54 24.59 10.70 -14.78
C GLU A 54 25.82 11.60 -14.51
N HIS A 55 25.63 12.90 -14.32
CA HIS A 55 26.71 13.82 -13.95
C HIS A 55 26.69 14.14 -12.45
N ASP A 56 27.84 14.55 -11.88
CA ASP A 56 28.05 15.03 -10.48
C ASP A 56 27.07 16.16 -10.01
N ASN A 57 26.09 16.53 -10.84
CA ASN A 57 25.00 17.44 -10.61
C ASN A 57 23.84 16.87 -9.75
N GLY A 58 23.80 15.56 -9.45
CA GLY A 58 22.76 15.00 -8.56
C GLY A 58 22.72 15.66 -7.17
N ARG A 59 23.88 16.06 -6.64
CA ARG A 59 23.98 16.90 -5.41
C ARG A 59 23.44 18.31 -5.61
N LEU A 60 23.66 18.92 -6.78
CA LEU A 60 23.24 20.29 -7.08
C LEU A 60 21.73 20.41 -7.33
N VAL A 61 21.12 19.39 -7.97
CA VAL A 61 19.67 19.33 -8.21
C VAL A 61 18.91 19.15 -6.88
N LEU A 62 19.42 18.33 -5.96
CA LEU A 62 18.84 18.16 -4.61
C LEU A 62 18.96 19.40 -3.72
N HIS A 63 19.95 20.27 -3.97
CA HIS A 63 20.05 21.57 -3.31
C HIS A 63 19.10 22.63 -3.91
N ALA A 64 18.57 22.40 -5.11
CA ALA A 64 17.68 23.33 -5.83
C ALA A 64 16.19 22.97 -5.72
N LEU A 65 15.86 21.70 -5.45
CA LEU A 65 14.49 21.26 -5.21
C LEU A 65 14.07 21.57 -3.77
N SER A 66 12.82 22.03 -3.58
CA SER A 66 12.26 22.11 -2.23
C SER A 66 12.07 20.70 -1.67
N PHE A 67 12.08 20.54 -0.34
CA PHE A 67 11.81 19.25 0.30
C PHE A 67 10.46 18.68 -0.15
N LEU A 68 9.48 19.54 -0.42
CA LEU A 68 8.16 19.18 -0.92
C LEU A 68 8.21 18.62 -2.35
N ASP A 69 9.07 19.15 -3.22
CA ASP A 69 9.29 18.60 -4.56
C ASP A 69 9.91 17.21 -4.48
N VAL A 70 10.85 17.00 -3.56
CA VAL A 70 11.46 15.68 -3.31
C VAL A 70 10.43 14.67 -2.83
N VAL A 71 9.59 15.02 -1.85
CA VAL A 71 8.50 14.17 -1.36
C VAL A 71 7.47 13.87 -2.46
N THR A 72 7.05 14.89 -3.21
CA THR A 72 6.09 14.73 -4.32
C THR A 72 6.64 13.82 -5.41
N LEU A 73 7.93 13.95 -5.73
CA LEU A 73 8.60 13.06 -6.67
C LEU A 73 8.66 11.63 -6.15
N LEU A 74 9.07 11.39 -4.90
CA LEU A 74 9.13 10.06 -4.30
C LEU A 74 7.77 9.31 -4.31
N ARG A 75 6.66 10.05 -4.20
CA ARG A 75 5.29 9.50 -4.24
C ARG A 75 4.81 9.17 -5.66
N LYS A 76 5.36 9.81 -6.69
CA LYS A 76 5.11 9.36 -8.07
C LYS A 76 5.88 8.05 -8.24
N GLN A 77 5.18 6.93 -8.40
CA GLN A 77 5.75 5.58 -8.61
C GLN A 77 6.63 5.43 -9.89
N VAL A 78 7.08 6.53 -10.47
CA VAL A 78 7.89 6.63 -11.70
C VAL A 78 9.39 6.77 -11.40
N VAL A 79 9.80 7.08 -10.17
CA VAL A 79 11.21 7.32 -9.83
C VAL A 79 12.00 6.06 -9.51
N SER A 80 13.18 5.95 -10.13
CA SER A 80 14.08 4.81 -9.98
C SER A 80 14.56 4.63 -8.54
N LYS A 81 14.90 3.38 -8.17
CA LYS A 81 15.51 3.04 -6.87
C LYS A 81 16.71 3.94 -6.54
N HIS A 82 17.51 4.28 -7.56
CA HIS A 82 18.66 5.16 -7.43
C HIS A 82 18.27 6.59 -7.01
N PHE A 83 17.16 7.13 -7.53
CA PHE A 83 16.64 8.43 -7.13
C PHE A 83 16.16 8.42 -5.69
N LYS A 84 15.42 7.38 -5.27
CA LYS A 84 15.00 7.20 -3.87
C LYS A 84 16.22 7.20 -2.94
N ASP A 85 17.26 6.45 -3.27
CA ASP A 85 18.52 6.41 -2.51
C ASP A 85 19.22 7.78 -2.43
N LEU A 86 19.17 8.58 -3.50
CA LEU A 86 19.76 9.92 -3.54
C LEU A 86 18.99 10.91 -2.68
N CYS A 87 17.65 10.91 -2.76
CA CYS A 87 16.78 11.72 -1.90
C CYS A 87 16.99 11.38 -0.42
N THR A 88 17.00 10.08 -0.09
CA THR A 88 17.30 9.59 1.26
C THR A 88 18.67 10.09 1.73
N LYS A 89 19.73 9.93 0.94
CA LYS A 89 21.09 10.41 1.28
C LYS A 89 21.15 11.92 1.49
N ALA A 90 20.43 12.71 0.69
CA ALA A 90 20.38 14.16 0.81
C ALA A 90 19.70 14.59 2.11
N ILE A 91 18.61 13.93 2.48
CA ILE A 91 17.89 14.15 3.73
C ILE A 91 18.77 13.73 4.92
N THR A 92 19.33 12.52 4.91
CA THR A 92 20.23 12.04 5.98
C THR A 92 21.45 12.95 6.17
N ALA A 93 22.02 13.48 5.09
CA ALA A 93 23.15 14.42 5.17
C ALA A 93 22.78 15.76 5.84
N LYS A 94 21.52 16.20 5.71
CA LYS A 94 20.99 17.40 6.40
C LYS A 94 20.67 17.14 7.87
N CYS A 95 20.20 15.94 8.21
CA CYS A 95 19.72 15.57 9.56
C CYS A 95 20.84 15.35 10.60
N GLY A 96 22.10 15.19 10.20
CA GLY A 96 23.23 15.01 11.13
C GLY A 96 23.53 13.54 11.46
N LYS A 97 24.67 13.29 12.12
CA LYS A 97 25.32 11.96 12.22
C LYS A 97 24.73 10.99 13.25
N ASN A 98 23.76 11.41 14.05
CA ASN A 98 23.13 10.53 15.01
C ASN A 98 21.93 9.91 14.29
N GLY A 99 22.02 8.63 13.92
CA GLY A 99 20.91 7.92 13.26
C GLY A 99 19.59 8.05 14.05
N PRO A 100 18.46 7.65 13.44
CA PRO A 100 17.14 7.87 14.03
C PRO A 100 17.08 7.32 15.45
N LYS A 101 16.65 8.16 16.39
CA LYS A 101 16.52 7.76 17.79
C LYS A 101 15.54 6.58 17.90
N PRO A 102 15.74 5.64 18.83
CA PRO A 102 14.73 4.62 19.12
C PRO A 102 13.42 5.30 19.56
N LEU A 103 12.31 4.88 18.96
CA LEU A 103 10.99 5.44 19.24
C LEU A 103 10.31 4.71 20.40
N THR A 104 9.66 5.47 21.28
CA THR A 104 8.65 4.95 22.20
C THR A 104 7.31 4.74 21.50
N ASN A 105 6.40 3.97 22.10
CA ASN A 105 5.04 3.76 21.57
C ASN A 105 4.31 5.09 21.27
N ALA A 106 4.45 6.07 22.18
CA ALA A 106 3.82 7.38 22.02
C ALA A 106 4.46 8.21 20.90
N GLU A 107 5.78 8.15 20.75
CA GLU A 107 6.49 8.84 19.67
C GLU A 107 6.17 8.26 18.31
N LEU A 108 6.04 6.93 18.19
CA LEU A 108 5.63 6.29 16.94
C LEU A 108 4.25 6.79 16.49
N LYS A 109 3.23 6.72 17.37
CA LYS A 109 1.88 7.23 17.05
C LYS A 109 1.91 8.70 16.66
N LYS A 110 2.64 9.53 17.41
CA LYS A 110 2.79 10.96 17.10
C LYS A 110 3.44 11.16 15.72
N ALA A 111 4.53 10.46 15.44
CA ALA A 111 5.27 10.56 14.19
C ALA A 111 4.40 10.17 12.99
N VAL A 112 3.66 9.05 13.07
CA VAL A 112 2.72 8.64 12.01
C VAL A 112 1.63 9.68 11.78
N ARG A 113 1.01 10.20 12.85
CA ARG A 113 -0.04 11.22 12.71
C ARG A 113 0.48 12.51 12.06
N MET A 114 1.69 12.95 12.44
CA MET A 114 2.34 14.08 11.80
C MET A 114 2.63 13.78 10.32
N PHE A 115 3.25 12.64 10.03
CA PHE A 115 3.59 12.21 8.68
C PHE A 115 2.36 12.15 7.76
N CYS A 116 1.26 11.54 8.22
CA CYS A 116 0.04 11.41 7.44
C CYS A 116 -0.72 12.73 7.26
N SER A 117 -0.78 13.60 8.28
CA SER A 117 -1.40 14.92 8.12
C SER A 117 -0.74 15.73 7.00
N ILE A 118 0.60 15.67 6.91
CA ILE A 118 1.35 16.35 5.85
C ILE A 118 1.01 15.79 4.47
N LEU A 119 0.86 14.47 4.36
CA LEU A 119 0.72 13.80 3.07
C LEU A 119 -0.71 13.79 2.53
N TYR A 120 -1.73 13.94 3.39
CA TYR A 120 -3.12 13.64 3.04
C TYR A 120 -4.14 14.76 3.37
N ASP A 121 -3.84 15.71 4.26
CA ASP A 121 -4.82 16.76 4.64
C ASP A 121 -4.88 17.95 3.67
N GLY A 122 -3.95 18.09 2.71
CA GLY A 122 -4.03 19.10 1.63
C GLY A 122 -4.05 20.57 2.08
N VAL A 123 -3.86 20.87 3.36
CA VAL A 123 -3.79 22.24 3.89
C VAL A 123 -2.35 22.76 3.75
N TYR A 124 -1.99 23.31 2.61
CA TYR A 124 -0.62 23.78 2.29
C TYR A 124 -0.17 25.06 3.04
N SER A 125 -0.49 25.25 4.31
CA SER A 125 -0.13 26.49 5.04
C SER A 125 0.58 26.26 6.37
N CYS A 126 1.68 25.48 6.38
CA CYS A 126 2.89 25.71 7.22
C CYS A 126 4.05 24.68 7.03
N PHE A 127 4.09 23.89 5.95
CA PHE A 127 4.59 22.50 6.02
C PHE A 127 6.06 22.18 5.66
N ILE A 128 6.97 23.15 5.50
CA ILE A 128 8.39 22.80 5.25
C ILE A 128 9.10 22.38 6.54
N ASP A 129 8.79 23.03 7.67
CA ASP A 129 9.48 22.77 8.94
C ASP A 129 9.09 21.42 9.57
N ASP A 130 7.85 20.95 9.38
CA ASP A 130 7.36 19.71 9.99
C ASP A 130 7.95 18.44 9.36
N MET A 131 8.20 18.47 8.05
CA MET A 131 8.82 17.33 7.35
C MET A 131 10.33 17.26 7.59
N GLU A 132 11.03 18.40 7.58
CA GLU A 132 12.43 18.45 7.98
C GLU A 132 12.58 18.02 9.46
N TYR A 133 11.62 18.37 10.32
CA TYR A 133 11.55 17.87 11.68
C TYR A 133 11.35 16.36 11.75
N ILE A 134 10.36 15.78 11.04
CA ILE A 134 10.17 14.31 11.01
C ILE A 134 11.43 13.60 10.52
N ALA A 135 12.01 14.07 9.42
CA ALA A 135 13.19 13.47 8.84
C ALA A 135 14.40 13.54 9.78
N SER A 136 14.58 14.65 10.50
CA SER A 136 15.68 14.82 11.45
C SER A 136 15.49 14.06 12.76
N GLU A 137 14.25 13.98 13.25
CA GLU A 137 13.96 13.37 14.55
C GLU A 137 13.74 11.85 14.44
N TYR A 138 13.05 11.39 13.40
CA TYR A 138 12.58 10.00 13.26
C TYR A 138 13.23 9.24 12.09
N GLY A 139 13.71 9.97 11.08
CA GLY A 139 14.27 9.40 9.85
C GLY A 139 13.33 9.51 8.65
N PHE A 140 13.88 9.24 7.47
CA PHE A 140 13.14 9.21 6.21
C PHE A 140 13.82 8.24 5.22
N PRO A 141 13.07 7.39 4.49
CA PRO A 141 11.62 7.26 4.49
C PRO A 141 11.08 6.63 5.80
N ILE A 142 9.77 6.45 5.91
CA ILE A 142 9.12 5.88 7.12
C ILE A 142 9.66 4.49 7.48
N ASP A 143 10.11 3.69 6.49
CA ASP A 143 10.75 2.39 6.71
C ASP A 143 12.10 2.47 7.44
N SER A 144 12.72 3.64 7.50
CA SER A 144 13.97 3.87 8.23
C SER A 144 13.80 4.14 9.73
N TRP A 145 12.56 4.29 10.20
CA TRP A 145 12.29 4.62 11.60
C TRP A 145 12.73 3.50 12.55
N ASN A 146 13.39 3.88 13.64
CA ASN A 146 13.87 2.92 14.62
C ASN A 146 12.76 2.55 15.61
N VAL A 147 11.96 1.55 15.26
CA VAL A 147 10.87 1.02 16.09
C VAL A 147 11.29 -0.13 17.02
N SER A 148 12.59 -0.42 17.13
CA SER A 148 13.11 -1.58 17.90
C SER A 148 12.76 -1.56 19.40
N GLN A 149 12.33 -0.43 19.95
CA GLN A 149 11.91 -0.31 21.36
C GLN A 149 10.38 -0.22 21.53
N VAL A 150 9.63 -0.27 20.43
CA VAL A 150 8.17 -0.22 20.44
C VAL A 150 7.64 -1.58 20.87
N THR A 151 6.77 -1.58 21.87
CA THR A 151 6.12 -2.79 22.39
C THR A 151 4.63 -2.85 22.10
N ASP A 152 4.04 -1.72 21.70
CA ASP A 152 2.61 -1.56 21.46
C ASP A 152 2.39 -0.70 20.20
N MET A 153 1.88 -1.35 19.16
CA MET A 153 1.53 -0.74 17.87
C MET A 153 0.02 -0.58 17.70
N THR A 154 -0.74 -0.61 18.80
CA THR A 154 -2.21 -0.49 18.76
C THR A 154 -2.63 0.76 17.99
N GLU A 155 -3.47 0.61 16.96
CA GLU A 155 -4.02 1.70 16.14
C GLU A 155 -2.99 2.68 15.54
N VAL A 156 -1.73 2.28 15.35
CA VAL A 156 -0.69 3.17 14.79
C VAL A 156 -1.11 3.74 13.43
N PHE A 157 -1.71 2.92 12.57
CA PHE A 157 -2.24 3.31 11.27
C PHE A 157 -3.77 3.22 11.18
N GLY A 158 -4.47 3.10 12.32
CA GLY A 158 -5.93 2.99 12.36
C GLY A 158 -6.62 4.23 11.75
N ALA A 159 -7.59 3.98 10.87
CA ALA A 159 -8.37 4.92 10.07
C ALA A 159 -7.54 5.77 9.09
N LEU A 160 -6.35 5.31 8.69
CA LEU A 160 -5.55 5.95 7.65
C LEU A 160 -5.85 5.34 6.29
N ASP A 161 -7.04 5.63 5.76
CA ASP A 161 -7.61 5.05 4.53
C ASP A 161 -6.59 4.97 3.37
N CYS A 162 -5.89 6.07 3.09
CA CYS A 162 -4.95 6.18 1.97
C CYS A 162 -3.49 5.77 2.29
N PHE A 163 -3.20 5.16 3.45
CA PHE A 163 -1.84 4.79 3.82
C PHE A 163 -1.37 3.52 3.09
N ASP A 164 -0.30 3.63 2.31
CA ASP A 164 0.31 2.51 1.57
C ASP A 164 1.84 2.64 1.46
N GLU A 165 2.48 3.24 2.48
CA GLU A 165 3.94 3.40 2.49
C GLU A 165 4.64 2.14 2.99
N TYR A 166 5.76 1.75 2.35
CA TYR A 166 6.51 0.56 2.72
C TYR A 166 7.06 0.68 4.15
N ILE A 167 6.87 -0.36 4.95
CA ILE A 167 7.30 -0.47 6.37
C ILE A 167 7.84 -1.88 6.70
N GLY A 168 8.12 -2.71 5.69
CA GLY A 168 8.58 -4.09 5.86
C GLY A 168 9.95 -4.21 6.55
N SER A 169 10.74 -3.13 6.59
CA SER A 169 12.07 -3.09 7.23
C SER A 169 12.04 -2.89 8.75
N TRP A 170 10.88 -2.67 9.34
CA TRP A 170 10.74 -2.40 10.78
C TRP A 170 11.10 -3.62 11.64
N ASP A 171 11.88 -3.38 12.70
CA ASP A 171 12.16 -4.39 13.73
C ASP A 171 11.00 -4.47 14.73
N THR A 172 10.11 -5.44 14.50
CA THR A 172 8.92 -5.68 15.33
C THR A 172 9.15 -6.68 16.47
N SER A 173 10.38 -7.16 16.66
CA SER A 173 10.68 -8.27 17.59
C SER A 173 10.30 -8.00 19.04
N ASN A 174 10.19 -6.74 19.47
CA ASN A 174 9.75 -6.37 20.83
C ASN A 174 8.24 -6.07 20.94
N VAL A 175 7.49 -6.11 19.84
CA VAL A 175 6.07 -5.79 19.82
C VAL A 175 5.26 -6.91 20.48
N THR A 176 4.35 -6.50 21.35
CA THR A 176 3.46 -7.41 22.11
C THR A 176 1.98 -7.21 21.79
N SER A 177 1.60 -6.05 21.23
CA SER A 177 0.24 -5.73 20.77
C SER A 177 0.29 -5.08 19.40
N MET A 178 -0.52 -5.61 18.47
CA MET A 178 -0.80 -5.05 17.14
C MET A 178 -2.30 -4.81 16.93
N ASN A 179 -3.04 -4.64 18.02
CA ASN A 179 -4.48 -4.41 18.04
C ASN A 179 -4.88 -3.27 17.09
N SER A 180 -5.79 -3.53 16.14
CA SER A 180 -6.33 -2.55 15.20
C SER A 180 -5.27 -1.71 14.47
N MET A 181 -4.05 -2.24 14.29
CA MET A 181 -2.91 -1.46 13.78
C MET A 181 -3.21 -0.85 12.40
N PHE A 182 -3.89 -1.58 11.53
CA PHE A 182 -4.32 -1.16 10.19
C PHE A 182 -5.85 -1.17 10.04
N SER A 183 -6.59 -1.05 11.14
CA SER A 183 -8.06 -1.00 11.08
C SER A 183 -8.50 0.19 10.21
N ASP A 184 -9.39 -0.05 9.24
CA ASP A 184 -9.87 0.91 8.23
C ASP A 184 -8.74 1.58 7.40
N ALA A 185 -7.57 0.95 7.28
CA ALA A 185 -6.51 1.38 6.36
C ALA A 185 -6.71 0.71 4.99
N SER A 186 -7.82 1.05 4.32
CA SER A 186 -8.36 0.30 3.17
C SER A 186 -7.33 0.01 2.09
N PHE A 187 -6.47 0.98 1.75
CA PHE A 187 -5.48 0.88 0.67
C PHE A 187 -4.16 0.20 1.06
N PHE A 188 -3.93 -0.13 2.34
CA PHE A 188 -2.66 -0.70 2.78
C PHE A 188 -2.43 -2.10 2.20
N ASN A 189 -1.37 -2.27 1.40
CA ASN A 189 -1.03 -3.57 0.81
C ASN A 189 0.49 -3.79 0.67
N GLN A 190 1.29 -3.25 1.59
CA GLN A 190 2.75 -3.37 1.56
C GLN A 190 3.24 -4.67 2.20
N ASP A 191 4.31 -5.25 1.64
CA ASP A 191 4.92 -6.49 2.14
C ASP A 191 5.49 -6.32 3.56
N ILE A 192 4.87 -7.03 4.50
CA ILE A 192 5.23 -7.13 5.92
C ILE A 192 5.50 -8.58 6.34
N GLY A 193 5.68 -9.49 5.38
CA GLY A 193 5.88 -10.91 5.65
C GLY A 193 7.17 -11.24 6.41
N GLN A 194 8.11 -10.29 6.49
CA GLN A 194 9.38 -10.42 7.22
C GLN A 194 9.32 -9.94 8.68
N TRP A 195 8.20 -9.40 9.13
CA TRP A 195 8.06 -8.98 10.53
C TRP A 195 8.18 -10.16 11.50
N ASP A 196 8.91 -9.93 12.59
CA ASP A 196 8.95 -10.84 13.73
C ASP A 196 7.76 -10.54 14.64
N VAL A 197 6.78 -11.44 14.65
CA VAL A 197 5.56 -11.34 15.47
C VAL A 197 5.55 -12.36 16.62
N SER A 198 6.67 -13.05 16.90
CA SER A 198 6.70 -14.17 17.85
C SER A 198 6.39 -13.77 19.30
N ASN A 199 6.49 -12.47 19.61
CA ASN A 199 6.19 -11.90 20.92
C ASN A 199 4.80 -11.26 21.02
N VAL A 200 4.06 -11.19 19.91
CA VAL A 200 2.72 -10.58 19.85
C VAL A 200 1.72 -11.49 20.55
N ARG A 201 0.86 -10.88 21.39
CA ARG A 201 -0.22 -11.58 22.10
C ARG A 201 -1.60 -11.18 21.60
N ASN A 202 -1.76 -9.94 21.12
CA ASN A 202 -3.05 -9.43 20.65
C ASN A 202 -2.93 -8.92 19.20
N MET A 203 -3.73 -9.50 18.31
CA MET A 203 -3.91 -9.13 16.91
C MET A 203 -5.38 -8.83 16.59
N HIS A 204 -6.20 -8.50 17.61
CA HIS A 204 -7.61 -8.15 17.43
C HIS A 204 -7.73 -7.02 16.39
N GLY A 205 -8.58 -7.23 15.39
CA GLY A 205 -8.88 -6.24 14.35
C GLY A 205 -7.68 -5.71 13.57
N MET A 206 -6.52 -6.39 13.57
CA MET A 206 -5.26 -5.84 13.01
C MET A 206 -5.43 -5.33 11.56
N PHE A 207 -6.22 -6.03 10.75
CA PHE A 207 -6.56 -5.68 9.36
C PHE A 207 -8.08 -5.54 9.16
N ASP A 208 -8.83 -5.21 10.22
CA ASP A 208 -10.27 -4.96 10.11
C ASP A 208 -10.54 -3.82 9.13
N GLY A 209 -11.31 -4.06 8.06
CA GLY A 209 -11.58 -3.07 7.01
C GLY A 209 -10.38 -2.72 6.12
N ALA A 210 -9.26 -3.46 6.18
CA ALA A 210 -8.14 -3.29 5.25
C ALA A 210 -8.44 -3.97 3.91
N GLU A 211 -9.38 -3.39 3.15
CA GLU A 211 -10.02 -3.97 1.96
C GLU A 211 -9.03 -4.59 0.96
N TYR A 212 -7.90 -3.91 0.68
CA TYR A 212 -6.93 -4.32 -0.33
C TYR A 212 -5.76 -5.17 0.21
N PHE A 213 -5.68 -5.43 1.51
CA PHE A 213 -4.56 -6.15 2.08
C PHE A 213 -4.55 -7.62 1.64
N ASN A 214 -3.50 -8.05 0.93
CA ASN A 214 -3.37 -9.41 0.42
C ASN A 214 -1.91 -9.92 0.39
N GLN A 215 -1.09 -9.49 1.34
CA GLN A 215 0.33 -9.88 1.41
C GLN A 215 0.52 -11.20 2.15
N TYR A 216 1.50 -12.00 1.70
CA TYR A 216 1.78 -13.29 2.29
C TYR A 216 2.35 -13.15 3.71
N ILE A 217 1.60 -13.65 4.69
CA ILE A 217 1.93 -13.66 6.12
C ILE A 217 1.93 -15.08 6.71
N GLY A 218 1.85 -16.12 5.87
CA GLY A 218 1.87 -17.52 6.30
C GLY A 218 3.18 -17.96 6.99
N GLY A 219 4.22 -17.12 6.94
CA GLY A 219 5.50 -17.33 7.63
C GLY A 219 5.57 -16.81 9.07
N TRP A 220 4.57 -16.06 9.53
CA TRP A 220 4.54 -15.52 10.89
C TRP A 220 4.44 -16.61 11.96
N ASP A 221 5.23 -16.47 13.05
CA ASP A 221 5.07 -17.26 14.26
C ASP A 221 4.02 -16.63 15.17
N VAL A 222 2.79 -17.13 15.09
CA VAL A 222 1.65 -16.66 15.90
C VAL A 222 1.40 -17.51 17.15
N SER A 223 2.33 -18.38 17.54
CA SER A 223 2.15 -19.36 18.62
C SER A 223 1.94 -18.77 20.02
N GLN A 224 2.14 -17.46 20.19
CA GLN A 224 1.91 -16.72 21.43
C GLN A 224 0.65 -15.84 21.40
N VAL A 225 -0.03 -15.74 20.27
CA VAL A 225 -1.23 -14.91 20.11
C VAL A 225 -2.40 -15.56 20.84
N THR A 226 -3.11 -14.77 21.63
CA THR A 226 -4.31 -15.19 22.37
C THR A 226 -5.60 -14.62 21.79
N ASP A 227 -5.52 -13.56 21.00
CA ASP A 227 -6.68 -12.88 20.42
C ASP A 227 -6.43 -12.50 18.96
N MET A 228 -7.25 -13.07 18.07
CA MET A 228 -7.30 -12.81 16.63
C MET A 228 -8.73 -12.45 16.19
N SER A 229 -9.60 -12.08 17.14
CA SER A 229 -10.97 -11.68 16.81
C SER A 229 -10.95 -10.53 15.81
N GLU A 230 -11.82 -10.62 14.80
CA GLU A 230 -11.97 -9.61 13.73
C GLU A 230 -10.69 -9.29 12.93
N MET A 231 -9.61 -10.08 13.04
CA MET A 231 -8.30 -9.74 12.45
C MET A 231 -8.34 -9.44 10.95
N PHE A 232 -9.18 -10.15 10.18
CA PHE A 232 -9.41 -9.93 8.73
C PHE A 232 -10.88 -9.63 8.45
N HIS A 233 -11.62 -9.10 9.43
CA HIS A 233 -13.00 -8.69 9.20
C HIS A 233 -13.03 -7.62 8.09
N GLY A 234 -13.81 -7.82 7.03
CA GLY A 234 -13.86 -6.87 5.89
C GLY A 234 -12.54 -6.69 5.11
N ALA A 235 -11.54 -7.57 5.28
CA ALA A 235 -10.36 -7.59 4.42
C ALA A 235 -10.68 -8.33 3.10
N ASP A 236 -11.42 -7.65 2.22
CA ASP A 236 -12.08 -8.22 1.04
C ASP A 236 -11.14 -9.03 0.11
N GLU A 237 -9.92 -8.54 -0.12
CA GLU A 237 -8.95 -9.14 -1.03
C GLU A 237 -8.06 -10.22 -0.37
N PHE A 238 -8.08 -10.38 0.95
CA PHE A 238 -7.19 -11.30 1.65
C PHE A 238 -7.46 -12.76 1.24
N ASN A 239 -6.45 -13.43 0.68
CA ASN A 239 -6.56 -14.83 0.24
C ASN A 239 -5.21 -15.57 0.28
N GLN A 240 -4.44 -15.38 1.35
CA GLN A 240 -3.11 -15.98 1.50
C GLN A 240 -3.15 -17.27 2.33
N ASP A 241 -2.22 -18.20 2.06
CA ASP A 241 -2.09 -19.43 2.83
C ASP A 241 -1.53 -19.15 4.23
N ILE A 242 -2.36 -19.38 5.24
CA ILE A 242 -2.04 -19.28 6.67
C ILE A 242 -2.22 -20.62 7.38
N GLY A 243 -2.33 -21.73 6.64
CA GLY A 243 -2.60 -23.06 7.18
C GLY A 243 -1.50 -23.65 8.06
N ARG A 244 -0.34 -22.97 8.17
CA ARG A 244 0.80 -23.34 9.00
C ARG A 244 0.83 -22.66 10.37
N TRP A 245 -0.07 -21.72 10.62
CA TRP A 245 -0.12 -21.01 11.90
C TRP A 245 -0.46 -21.97 13.05
N ASP A 246 0.35 -21.94 14.11
CA ASP A 246 0.03 -22.60 15.38
C ASP A 246 -0.92 -21.69 16.18
N VAL A 247 -2.20 -22.04 16.11
CA VAL A 247 -3.28 -21.29 16.77
C VAL A 247 -3.72 -21.92 18.09
N SER A 248 -2.92 -22.83 18.66
CA SER A 248 -3.30 -23.59 19.86
C SER A 248 -3.49 -22.75 21.13
N LYS A 249 -2.98 -21.51 21.15
CA LYS A 249 -3.13 -20.56 22.26
C LYS A 249 -4.17 -19.46 22.03
N VAL A 250 -4.82 -19.44 20.86
CA VAL A 250 -5.81 -18.41 20.56
C VAL A 250 -7.09 -18.73 21.33
N ASP A 251 -7.52 -17.80 22.17
CA ASP A 251 -8.76 -17.87 22.95
C ASP A 251 -9.96 -17.35 22.15
N ASP A 252 -9.75 -16.34 21.28
CA ASP A 252 -10.79 -15.70 20.48
C ASP A 252 -10.39 -15.52 19.01
N MET A 253 -11.23 -16.06 18.11
CA MET A 253 -11.17 -15.88 16.65
C MET A 253 -12.54 -15.45 16.09
N SER A 254 -13.41 -14.93 16.96
CA SER A 254 -14.75 -14.50 16.57
C SER A 254 -14.67 -13.46 15.45
N GLY A 255 -15.48 -13.64 14.42
CA GLY A 255 -15.53 -12.72 13.29
C GLY A 255 -14.26 -12.59 12.44
N MET A 256 -13.21 -13.39 12.67
CA MET A 256 -11.90 -13.22 12.04
C MET A 256 -11.95 -13.07 10.51
N PHE A 257 -12.85 -13.78 9.82
CA PHE A 257 -13.03 -13.72 8.36
C PHE A 257 -14.45 -13.27 7.95
N ASN A 258 -15.22 -12.69 8.87
CA ASN A 258 -16.51 -12.14 8.49
C ASN A 258 -16.29 -11.05 7.42
N HIS A 259 -17.05 -11.10 6.33
CA HIS A 259 -16.89 -10.19 5.20
C HIS A 259 -15.54 -10.26 4.46
N ALA A 260 -14.63 -11.20 4.75
CA ALA A 260 -13.44 -11.44 3.92
C ALA A 260 -13.81 -12.19 2.63
N LEU A 261 -14.27 -11.46 1.61
CA LEU A 261 -14.94 -12.01 0.42
C LEU A 261 -14.09 -13.02 -0.36
N SER A 262 -12.81 -12.71 -0.59
CA SER A 262 -11.90 -13.57 -1.35
C SER A 262 -11.59 -14.86 -0.60
N PHE A 263 -11.34 -14.79 0.71
CA PHE A 263 -11.07 -15.94 1.56
C PHE A 263 -12.26 -16.91 1.63
N LEU A 264 -13.48 -16.38 1.69
CA LEU A 264 -14.72 -17.18 1.73
C LEU A 264 -15.13 -17.73 0.36
N GLY A 265 -14.43 -17.36 -0.72
CA GLY A 265 -14.80 -17.73 -2.09
C GLY A 265 -16.11 -17.09 -2.56
N THR A 266 -16.56 -16.01 -1.89
CA THR A 266 -17.81 -15.31 -2.17
C THR A 266 -17.53 -13.97 -2.86
N HIS A 267 -16.87 -14.00 -4.02
CA HIS A 267 -16.91 -12.84 -4.91
C HIS A 267 -18.30 -12.77 -5.57
N PRO A 268 -19.04 -11.65 -5.52
CA PRO A 268 -20.06 -11.41 -6.52
C PRO A 268 -19.32 -11.36 -7.86
N MET A 269 -19.52 -12.39 -8.68
CA MET A 269 -18.99 -12.49 -10.04
C MET A 269 -19.07 -11.12 -10.72
N LEU A 270 -17.93 -10.45 -10.92
CA LEU A 270 -17.87 -9.34 -11.84
C LEU A 270 -18.31 -9.89 -13.21
N PRO A 271 -19.30 -9.27 -13.88
CA PRO A 271 -19.71 -9.74 -15.19
C PRO A 271 -18.55 -9.59 -16.16
N THR A 272 -18.06 -10.71 -16.67
CA THR A 272 -17.10 -10.81 -17.78
C THR A 272 -17.65 -10.22 -19.07
#